data_AF-A0A4V1V423-F1
#
_entry.id   AF-A0A4V1V423-F1
#
_cell.length_a   1.000
_cell.length_b   1.000
_cell.length_c   1.000
_cell.angle_alpha   90.00
_cell.angle_beta   90.00
_cell.angle_gamma   90.00
#
_symmetry.space_group_name_H-M   'P 1'
#
loop_
_entity.id
_entity.type
_entity.pdbx_description
1 polymer ?
#
loop_
_entity_poly.entity_id
_entity_poly.type
_entity_poly.pdbx_seq_one_letter_code
_entity_poly.pdbx_strand_id
1 'polypeptide(L)'
;MQMTSPILRLRCSGPLAIFTRPELKTERFSYPVPTPSALRGVLEAVLWKPAISWRICRIHVLSPIKFTSFRRNEVNSKAIAPKASTLATGGAAPDFYADEDRAQRNTVALSKVDYLVEARFTMTDRAGEGDTVTKFAAMFDRRVEKGQVFHQPYFGCRECAADVRPPQGDEKAIGEKQDLGLMLWDIAFRS
;
A
#
# COMPACT_ATOMS: atom_id res chain seq x y z
N MET A 1 -23.70 -13.18 11.72
CA MET A 1 -23.22 -11.84 11.31
C MET A 1 -21.75 -11.76 11.69
N GLN A 2 -20.82 -11.54 10.74
CA GLN A 2 -19.39 -11.49 11.06
C GLN A 2 -19.10 -10.33 12.04
N MET A 3 -18.41 -10.62 13.14
CA MET A 3 -18.05 -9.61 14.14
C MET A 3 -17.14 -8.56 13.49
N THR A 4 -17.57 -7.29 13.55
CA THR A 4 -16.93 -6.18 12.84
C THR A 4 -16.55 -5.09 13.84
N SER A 5 -15.43 -4.42 13.61
CA SER A 5 -14.99 -3.26 14.41
C SER A 5 -15.89 -2.04 14.21
N PRO A 6 -15.83 -1.05 15.12
CA PRO A 6 -16.26 0.31 14.80
C PRO A 6 -15.44 0.88 13.63
N ILE A 7 -15.86 2.02 13.09
CA ILE A 7 -15.04 2.76 12.13
C ILE A 7 -13.82 3.31 12.86
N LEU A 8 -12.65 2.92 12.39
CA LEU A 8 -11.35 3.41 12.82
C LEU A 8 -10.81 4.39 11.79
N ARG A 9 -10.02 5.35 12.27
CA ARG A 9 -9.50 6.45 11.45
C ARG A 9 -7.99 6.48 11.50
N LEU A 10 -7.37 6.68 10.34
CA LEU A 10 -5.93 6.82 10.20
C LEU A 10 -5.64 7.98 9.26
N ARG A 11 -4.83 8.93 9.69
CA ARG A 11 -4.27 9.91 8.77
C ARG A 11 -2.92 9.42 8.27
N CYS A 12 -2.71 9.48 6.96
CA CYS A 12 -1.46 9.09 6.34
C CYS A 12 -1.03 10.09 5.27
N SER A 13 0.27 10.38 5.22
CA SER A 13 0.83 11.40 4.34
C SER A 13 2.22 11.03 3.85
N GLY A 14 2.68 11.67 2.79
CA GLY A 14 4.03 11.43 2.29
C GLY A 14 4.42 12.39 1.18
N PRO A 15 5.72 12.52 0.90
CA PRO A 15 6.22 13.42 -0.13
C PRO A 15 5.85 12.94 -1.54
N LEU A 16 5.65 11.63 -1.72
CA LEU A 16 5.43 10.98 -3.01
C LEU A 16 4.46 9.81 -2.88
N ALA A 17 3.69 9.52 -3.92
CA ALA A 17 2.86 8.32 -4.01
C ALA A 17 2.75 7.83 -5.46
N ILE A 18 2.76 6.51 -5.65
CA ILE A 18 2.65 5.88 -6.98
C ILE A 18 1.62 4.73 -6.93
N PHE A 19 0.35 5.08 -7.05
CA PHE A 19 -0.75 4.11 -7.16
C PHE A 19 -0.89 3.65 -8.61
N THR A 20 0.04 2.80 -9.05
CA THR A 20 0.22 2.45 -10.47
C THR A 20 -1.07 1.95 -11.12
N ARG A 21 -1.45 2.56 -12.25
CA ARG A 21 -2.49 2.06 -13.14
C ARG A 21 -2.03 0.76 -13.81
N PRO A 22 -2.77 -0.35 -13.69
CA PRO A 22 -2.32 -1.66 -14.17
C PRO A 22 -2.09 -1.74 -15.69
N GLU A 23 -2.77 -0.89 -16.47
CA GLU A 23 -2.63 -0.73 -17.91
C GLU A 23 -1.35 0.02 -18.33
N LEU A 24 -0.73 0.77 -17.42
CA LEU A 24 0.46 1.60 -17.66
C LEU A 24 1.60 1.16 -16.72
N LYS A 25 1.93 -0.13 -16.72
CA LYS A 25 2.96 -0.69 -15.83
C LYS A 25 4.39 -0.45 -16.30
N THR A 26 4.62 -0.35 -17.60
CA THR A 26 5.95 -0.13 -18.18
C THR A 26 6.42 1.31 -17.95
N GLU A 27 5.58 2.27 -18.29
CA GLU A 27 5.75 3.70 -17.98
C GLU A 27 4.76 4.04 -16.88
N ARG A 28 5.23 4.08 -15.62
CA ARG A 28 4.32 4.10 -14.47
C ARG A 28 3.54 5.40 -14.42
N PHE A 29 2.22 5.28 -14.42
CA PHE A 29 1.31 6.41 -14.18
C PHE A 29 0.46 6.11 -12.95
N SER A 30 0.49 7.01 -11.96
CA SER A 30 -0.32 6.88 -10.75
C SER A 30 -1.79 7.22 -11.03
N TYR A 31 -2.71 6.51 -10.38
CA TYR A 31 -4.05 7.03 -10.15
C TYR A 31 -3.99 8.39 -9.42
N PRO A 32 -5.01 9.26 -9.61
CA PRO A 32 -5.08 10.57 -8.96
C PRO A 32 -5.27 10.50 -7.44
N VAL A 33 -5.77 9.38 -6.93
CA VAL A 33 -6.00 9.12 -5.49
C VAL A 33 -5.60 7.66 -5.16
N PRO A 34 -5.39 7.32 -3.89
CA PRO A 34 -5.06 5.96 -3.47
C PRO A 34 -6.17 4.97 -3.82
N THR A 35 -5.74 3.75 -4.17
CA THR A 35 -6.64 2.60 -4.27
C THR A 35 -6.98 2.07 -2.88
N PRO A 36 -8.18 1.49 -2.66
CA PRO A 36 -8.51 0.82 -1.40
C PRO A 36 -7.48 -0.26 -1.03
N SER A 37 -7.01 -1.03 -2.02
CA SER A 37 -5.92 -2.01 -1.87
C SER A 37 -4.66 -1.43 -1.22
N ALA A 38 -4.19 -0.27 -1.72
CA ALA A 38 -2.97 0.35 -1.20
C ALA A 38 -3.14 0.81 0.26
N LEU A 39 -4.29 1.41 0.60
CA LEU A 39 -4.56 1.86 1.96
C LEU A 39 -4.84 0.71 2.92
N ARG A 40 -5.39 -0.41 2.44
CA ARG A 40 -5.44 -1.64 3.23
C ARG A 40 -4.04 -2.06 3.64
N GLY A 41 -3.08 -2.04 2.70
CA GLY A 41 -1.67 -2.29 3.02
C GLY A 41 -1.08 -1.34 4.07
N VAL A 42 -1.44 -0.05 4.02
CA VAL A 42 -1.02 0.93 5.05
C VAL A 42 -1.60 0.58 6.44
N LEU A 43 -2.87 0.18 6.52
CA LEU A 43 -3.49 -0.26 7.77
C LEU A 43 -2.85 -1.55 8.30
N GLU A 44 -2.55 -2.50 7.42
CA GLU A 44 -1.87 -3.76 7.75
C GLU A 44 -0.44 -3.54 8.26
N ALA A 45 0.25 -2.52 7.75
CA ALA A 45 1.55 -2.09 8.26
C ALA A 45 1.47 -1.59 9.71
N VAL A 46 0.36 -0.94 10.10
CA VAL A 46 0.10 -0.55 11.50
C VAL A 46 -0.27 -1.77 12.34
N LEU A 47 -1.27 -2.52 11.90
CA LEU A 47 -1.73 -3.73 12.58
C LEU A 47 -2.28 -4.76 11.58
N TRP A 48 -1.64 -5.91 11.52
CA TRP A 48 -2.18 -7.09 10.86
C TRP A 48 -2.07 -8.32 11.76
N LYS A 49 -3.12 -9.14 11.73
CA LYS A 49 -3.16 -10.48 12.31
C LYS A 49 -4.01 -11.37 11.39
N PRO A 50 -3.73 -12.68 11.30
CA PRO A 50 -4.59 -13.61 10.54
C PRO A 50 -6.06 -13.59 10.98
N ALA A 51 -6.31 -13.24 12.25
CA ALA A 51 -7.63 -13.15 12.88
C ALA A 51 -8.48 -11.96 12.40
N ILE A 52 -7.92 -11.00 11.66
CA ILE A 52 -8.64 -9.80 11.19
C ILE A 52 -8.40 -9.55 9.70
N SER A 53 -9.41 -8.98 9.04
CA SER A 53 -9.32 -8.52 7.66
C SER A 53 -9.82 -7.08 7.55
N TRP A 54 -8.99 -6.19 7.01
CA TRP A 54 -9.30 -4.77 6.89
C TRP A 54 -10.14 -4.47 5.65
N ARG A 55 -11.05 -3.51 5.79
CA ARG A 55 -11.87 -2.97 4.71
C ARG A 55 -11.91 -1.45 4.78
N ILE A 56 -11.52 -0.81 3.69
CA ILE A 56 -11.66 0.63 3.52
C ILE A 56 -13.14 0.97 3.37
N CYS A 57 -13.61 1.93 4.17
CA CYS A 57 -14.96 2.46 4.11
C CYS A 57 -15.00 3.78 3.33
N ARG A 58 -14.02 4.66 3.58
CA ARG A 58 -13.95 5.99 2.97
C ARG A 58 -12.52 6.48 2.92
N ILE A 59 -12.22 7.25 1.89
CA ILE A 59 -10.94 7.93 1.71
C ILE A 59 -11.26 9.42 1.57
N HIS A 60 -10.69 10.23 2.45
CA HIS A 60 -10.75 11.69 2.36
C HIS A 60 -9.40 12.17 1.83
N VAL A 61 -9.42 12.86 0.68
CA VAL A 61 -8.22 13.46 0.08
C VAL A 61 -8.02 14.84 0.68
N LEU A 62 -6.93 15.05 1.42
CA LEU A 62 -6.73 16.27 2.22
C LEU A 62 -5.81 17.29 1.54
N SER A 63 -5.03 16.85 0.54
CA SER A 63 -4.12 17.71 -0.23
C SER A 63 -4.52 17.74 -1.71
N PRO A 64 -4.28 18.86 -2.43
CA PRO A 64 -4.57 18.94 -3.86
C PRO A 64 -3.86 17.86 -4.66
N ILE A 65 -4.52 17.35 -5.70
CA ILE A 65 -3.97 16.31 -6.57
C ILE A 65 -2.91 16.94 -7.49
N LYS A 66 -1.64 16.65 -7.23
CA LYS A 66 -0.50 17.21 -7.98
C LYS A 66 0.40 16.11 -8.52
N PHE A 67 0.50 16.02 -9.84
CA PHE A 67 1.42 15.10 -10.49
C PHE A 67 2.84 15.68 -10.59
N THR A 68 3.83 14.82 -10.45
CA THR A 68 5.24 15.10 -10.70
C THR A 68 5.83 13.97 -11.54
N SER A 69 6.81 14.30 -12.39
CA SER A 69 7.42 13.35 -13.32
C SER A 69 8.92 13.22 -13.07
N PHE A 70 9.42 11.99 -13.06
CA PHE A 70 10.86 11.71 -12.94
C PHE A 70 11.21 10.36 -13.59
N ARG A 71 12.52 10.12 -13.79
CA ARG A 71 13.04 8.87 -14.36
C ARG A 71 13.67 8.01 -13.28
N ARG A 72 13.51 6.70 -13.42
CA ARG A 72 14.14 5.69 -12.56
C ARG A 72 14.92 4.70 -13.42
N ASN A 73 16.05 4.25 -12.89
CA ASN A 73 16.74 3.08 -13.43
C ASN A 73 16.03 1.83 -12.90
N GLU A 74 15.41 1.06 -13.79
CA GLU A 74 14.82 -0.24 -13.47
C GLU A 74 15.53 -1.32 -14.28
N VAL A 75 15.67 -2.52 -13.71
CA VAL A 75 16.22 -3.69 -14.42
C VAL A 75 15.18 -4.20 -15.42
N ASN A 76 15.59 -4.56 -16.64
CA ASN A 76 14.64 -5.02 -17.67
C ASN A 76 14.18 -6.45 -17.42
N SER A 77 15.11 -7.34 -17.10
CA SER A 77 14.88 -8.77 -17.05
C SER A 77 15.16 -9.34 -15.66
N LYS A 78 14.59 -10.50 -15.36
CA LYS A 78 14.99 -11.28 -14.19
C LYS A 78 16.20 -12.13 -14.56
N ALA A 79 17.10 -12.34 -13.60
CA ALA A 79 18.16 -13.33 -13.76
C ALA A 79 17.55 -14.71 -14.09
N ILE A 80 18.14 -15.39 -15.08
CA ILE A 80 17.68 -16.71 -15.50
C ILE A 80 18.20 -17.73 -14.49
N ALA A 81 17.30 -18.57 -13.96
CA ALA A 81 17.70 -19.65 -13.07
C ALA A 81 18.61 -20.66 -13.81
N PRO A 82 19.69 -21.15 -13.19
CA PRO A 82 20.53 -22.17 -13.80
C PRO A 82 19.72 -23.44 -14.11
N LYS A 83 20.08 -24.13 -15.21
CA LYS A 83 19.43 -25.39 -15.58
C LYS A 83 19.69 -26.46 -14.51
N ALA A 84 18.72 -27.34 -14.30
CA ALA A 84 18.83 -28.44 -13.34
C ALA A 84 20.08 -29.31 -13.57
N SER A 85 20.47 -29.52 -14.82
CA SER A 85 21.71 -30.23 -15.19
C SER A 85 22.97 -29.53 -14.68
N THR A 86 23.02 -28.20 -14.74
CA THR A 86 24.15 -27.38 -14.27
C THR A 86 24.25 -27.42 -12.75
N LEU A 87 23.11 -27.39 -12.06
CA LEU A 87 23.07 -27.55 -10.60
C LEU A 87 23.53 -28.95 -10.16
N ALA A 88 23.13 -30.00 -10.89
CA ALA A 88 23.49 -31.39 -10.58
C ALA A 88 25.00 -31.67 -10.71
N THR A 89 25.69 -30.95 -11.60
CA THR A 89 27.14 -31.08 -11.80
C THR A 89 27.96 -30.05 -11.01
N GLY A 90 27.34 -29.25 -10.15
CA GLY A 90 28.02 -28.17 -9.41
C GLY A 90 28.56 -27.05 -10.29
N GLY A 91 27.99 -26.85 -11.49
CA GLY A 91 28.38 -25.79 -12.42
C GLY A 91 27.90 -24.41 -11.98
N ALA A 92 28.57 -23.36 -12.48
CA ALA A 92 28.22 -21.98 -12.17
C ALA A 92 26.87 -21.56 -12.77
N ALA A 93 26.16 -20.67 -12.05
CA ALA A 93 24.98 -20.02 -12.60
C ALA A 93 25.38 -19.00 -13.69
N PRO A 94 24.49 -18.70 -14.66
CA PRO A 94 24.73 -17.62 -15.61
C PRO A 94 24.94 -16.30 -14.89
N ASP A 95 25.95 -15.54 -15.30
CA ASP A 95 26.17 -14.19 -14.77
C ASP A 95 24.99 -13.28 -15.12
N PHE A 96 24.62 -12.41 -14.19
CA PHE A 96 23.60 -11.40 -14.39
C PHE A 96 24.06 -10.07 -13.80
N TYR A 97 24.42 -9.14 -14.70
CA TYR A 97 24.87 -7.80 -14.36
C TYR A 97 23.71 -6.81 -14.53
N ALA A 98 23.09 -6.41 -13.41
CA ALA A 98 21.91 -5.56 -13.41
C ALA A 98 22.15 -4.15 -13.98
N ASP A 99 23.40 -3.68 -13.99
CA ASP A 99 23.84 -2.42 -14.57
C ASP A 99 23.95 -2.45 -16.09
N GLU A 100 24.18 -3.63 -16.68
CA GLU A 100 24.16 -3.86 -18.14
C GLU A 100 22.72 -4.09 -18.65
N ASP A 101 21.83 -4.63 -17.81
CA ASP A 101 20.41 -4.89 -18.14
C ASP A 101 19.43 -3.89 -17.49
N ARG A 102 19.66 -2.58 -17.69
CA ARG A 102 18.81 -1.52 -17.14
C ARG A 102 18.12 -0.68 -18.21
N ALA A 103 16.95 -0.16 -17.89
CA ALA A 103 16.26 0.90 -18.64
C ALA A 103 15.90 2.07 -17.74
N GLN A 104 15.92 3.26 -18.33
CA GLN A 104 15.32 4.45 -17.72
C GLN A 104 13.82 4.49 -18.05
N ARG A 105 12.98 4.31 -17.03
CA ARG A 105 11.52 4.38 -17.17
C ARG A 105 11.02 5.68 -16.58
N ASN A 106 10.12 6.38 -17.29
CA ASN A 106 9.48 7.55 -16.70
C ASN A 106 8.42 7.09 -15.71
N THR A 107 8.15 7.96 -14.75
CA THR A 107 7.16 7.75 -13.72
C THR A 107 6.45 9.06 -13.47
N VAL A 108 5.12 9.02 -13.59
CA VAL A 108 4.22 10.10 -13.22
C VAL A 108 3.60 9.74 -11.87
N ALA A 109 4.09 10.38 -10.82
CA ALA A 109 3.72 10.15 -9.43
C ALA A 109 2.86 11.30 -8.90
N LEU A 110 2.20 11.08 -7.76
CA LEU A 110 1.61 12.15 -6.96
C LEU A 110 2.64 12.74 -6.01
N SER A 111 2.54 14.05 -5.74
CA SER A 111 3.45 14.78 -4.85
C SER A 111 2.71 15.39 -3.67
N LYS A 112 3.35 15.40 -2.49
CA LYS A 112 2.85 16.00 -1.24
C LYS A 112 1.41 15.58 -0.92
N VAL A 113 1.22 14.27 -0.73
CA VAL A 113 -0.09 13.67 -0.51
C VAL A 113 -0.44 13.59 0.97
N ASP A 114 -1.72 13.73 1.30
CA ASP A 114 -2.26 13.60 2.66
C ASP A 114 -3.69 13.07 2.58
N TYR A 115 -4.00 12.06 3.37
CA TYR A 115 -5.26 11.34 3.36
C TYR A 115 -5.75 11.07 4.77
N LEU A 116 -7.06 11.17 4.98
CA LEU A 116 -7.73 10.58 6.14
C LEU A 116 -8.49 9.33 5.66
N VAL A 117 -8.17 8.19 6.24
CA VAL A 117 -8.73 6.89 5.89
C VAL A 117 -9.70 6.46 6.98
N GLU A 118 -10.92 6.13 6.58
CA GLU A 118 -11.89 5.46 7.43
C GLU A 118 -11.97 3.99 7.03
N ALA A 119 -11.76 3.11 7.99
CA ALA A 119 -11.74 1.67 7.76
C ALA A 119 -12.39 0.91 8.93
N ARG A 120 -12.75 -0.34 8.66
CA ARG A 120 -13.16 -1.30 9.69
C ARG A 120 -12.45 -2.61 9.43
N PHE A 121 -12.30 -3.45 10.44
CA PHE A 121 -11.90 -4.84 10.24
C PHE A 121 -13.02 -5.81 10.63
N THR A 122 -13.05 -6.96 9.98
CA THR A 122 -13.89 -8.09 10.35
C THR A 122 -13.03 -9.19 10.95
N MET A 123 -13.54 -9.88 11.97
CA MET A 123 -12.92 -11.09 12.48
C MET A 123 -12.98 -12.19 11.41
N THR A 124 -11.93 -12.99 11.30
CA THR A 124 -11.85 -14.13 10.38
C THR A 124 -12.03 -15.45 11.13
N ASP A 125 -12.18 -16.54 10.38
CA ASP A 125 -12.28 -17.89 10.95
C ASP A 125 -10.95 -18.39 11.57
N ARG A 126 -9.88 -17.59 11.48
CA ARG A 126 -8.58 -17.85 12.11
C ARG A 126 -8.43 -17.17 13.48
N ALA A 127 -9.48 -16.54 13.99
CA ALA A 127 -9.48 -15.93 15.31
C ALA A 127 -9.41 -17.00 16.41
N GLY A 128 -8.45 -16.85 17.34
CA GLY A 128 -8.35 -17.72 18.52
C GLY A 128 -9.25 -17.26 19.67
N GLU A 129 -9.28 -18.03 20.76
CA GLU A 129 -10.10 -17.78 21.95
C GLU A 129 -9.85 -16.40 22.59
N GLY A 130 -8.62 -15.89 22.50
CA GLY A 130 -8.23 -14.57 23.01
C GLY A 130 -8.35 -13.42 22.02
N ASP A 131 -8.89 -13.63 20.81
CA ASP A 131 -8.97 -12.63 19.76
C ASP A 131 -10.36 -12.00 19.71
N THR A 132 -10.42 -10.70 20.04
CA THR A 132 -11.68 -9.95 20.10
C THR A 132 -11.57 -8.64 19.34
N VAL A 133 -12.72 -8.14 18.89
CA VAL A 133 -12.81 -6.83 18.24
C VAL A 133 -12.24 -5.72 19.14
N THR A 134 -12.62 -5.70 20.42
CA THR A 134 -12.16 -4.70 21.38
C THR A 134 -10.64 -4.71 21.54
N LYS A 135 -10.03 -5.90 21.63
CA LYS A 135 -8.58 -6.06 21.73
C LYS A 135 -7.87 -5.47 20.52
N PHE A 136 -8.32 -5.80 19.31
CA PHE A 136 -7.66 -5.35 18.10
C PHE A 136 -7.90 -3.86 17.79
N ALA A 137 -9.09 -3.33 18.08
CA ALA A 137 -9.36 -1.90 17.97
C ALA A 137 -8.46 -1.09 18.92
N ALA A 138 -8.43 -1.45 20.22
CA ALA A 138 -7.56 -0.80 21.19
C ALA A 138 -6.06 -0.94 20.85
N MET A 139 -5.65 -2.07 20.27
CA MET A 139 -4.28 -2.27 19.80
C MET A 139 -3.94 -1.36 18.63
N PHE A 140 -4.86 -1.19 17.68
CA PHE A 140 -4.69 -0.29 16.54
C PHE A 140 -4.56 1.15 17.01
N ASP A 141 -5.51 1.65 17.80
CA ASP A 141 -5.53 3.04 18.28
C ASP A 141 -4.24 3.38 19.03
N ARG A 142 -3.83 2.52 19.97
CA ARG A 142 -2.57 2.70 20.72
C ARG A 142 -1.34 2.74 19.80
N ARG A 143 -1.32 1.94 18.72
CA ARG A 143 -0.21 1.94 17.77
C ARG A 143 -0.19 3.22 16.96
N VAL A 144 -1.35 3.69 16.49
CA VAL A 144 -1.48 4.96 15.77
C VAL A 144 -1.04 6.13 16.64
N GLU A 145 -1.50 6.20 17.90
CA GLU A 145 -1.12 7.25 18.85
C GLU A 145 0.38 7.31 19.11
N LYS A 146 1.04 6.14 19.15
CA LYS A 146 2.48 6.02 19.40
C LYS A 146 3.33 6.03 18.12
N GLY A 147 2.73 6.16 16.94
CA GLY A 147 3.42 6.03 15.66
C GLY A 147 4.09 4.66 15.43
N GLN A 148 3.58 3.60 16.06
CA GLN A 148 4.13 2.26 15.99
C GLN A 148 3.63 1.52 14.76
N VAL A 149 4.56 1.03 13.94
CA VAL A 149 4.29 0.23 12.74
C VAL A 149 5.10 -1.07 12.79
N PHE A 150 4.58 -2.14 12.17
CA PHE A 150 5.30 -3.41 12.03
C PHE A 150 6.37 -3.34 10.94
N HIS A 151 6.07 -2.64 9.85
CA HIS A 151 7.02 -2.27 8.81
C HIS A 151 6.67 -0.87 8.31
N GLN A 152 7.61 -0.17 7.69
CA GLN A 152 7.38 1.17 7.15
C GLN A 152 6.22 1.13 6.13
N PRO A 153 5.09 1.82 6.39
CA PRO A 153 4.03 1.94 5.41
C PRO A 153 4.50 2.77 4.22
N TYR A 154 3.91 2.52 3.06
CA TYR A 154 4.27 3.18 1.81
C TYR A 154 3.08 3.32 0.86
N PHE A 155 3.17 4.27 -0.05
CA PHE A 155 2.13 4.57 -1.04
C PHE A 155 2.43 3.94 -2.40
N GLY A 156 2.00 2.69 -2.54
CA GLY A 156 2.06 1.92 -3.79
C GLY A 156 3.39 1.22 -4.01
N CYS A 157 4.52 1.92 -3.91
CA CYS A 157 5.86 1.32 -3.96
C CYS A 157 6.71 1.71 -2.75
N ARG A 158 7.71 0.89 -2.40
CA ARG A 158 8.48 1.03 -1.15
C ARG A 158 9.30 2.32 -1.08
N GLU A 159 9.63 2.91 -2.22
CA GLU A 159 10.31 4.21 -2.33
C GLU A 159 9.43 5.37 -1.86
N CYS A 160 8.10 5.19 -1.85
CA CYS A 160 7.12 6.19 -1.43
C CYS A 160 6.75 5.99 0.05
N ALA A 161 7.70 6.18 0.97
CA ALA A 161 7.43 6.05 2.41
C ALA A 161 6.26 6.94 2.85
N ALA A 162 5.38 6.38 3.68
CA ALA A 162 4.21 7.04 4.22
C ALA A 162 4.33 7.17 5.74
N ASP A 163 4.02 8.36 6.25
CA ASP A 163 3.86 8.63 7.67
C ASP A 163 2.43 8.36 8.08
N VAL A 164 2.24 7.82 9.28
CA VAL A 164 0.92 7.53 9.86
C VAL A 164 0.75 8.25 11.18
N ARG A 165 -0.45 8.78 11.42
CA ARG A 165 -0.76 9.58 12.61
C ARG A 165 -2.25 9.52 12.96
N PRO A 166 -2.63 9.79 14.22
CA PRO A 166 -4.04 9.90 14.58
C PRO A 166 -4.71 11.06 13.81
N PRO A 167 -6.03 10.99 13.58
CA PRO A 167 -6.78 12.14 13.07
C PRO A 167 -6.71 13.30 14.08
N GLN A 168 -6.66 14.52 13.56
CA GLN A 168 -6.65 15.77 14.33
C GLN A 168 -8.07 16.28 14.59
N GLY A 169 -9.05 15.88 13.78
CA GLY A 169 -10.46 16.22 13.91
C GLY A 169 -10.88 17.46 13.12
N ASP A 170 -9.93 18.20 12.57
CA ASP A 170 -10.12 19.38 11.72
C ASP A 170 -9.80 19.11 10.24
N GLU A 171 -9.50 17.86 9.88
CA GLU A 171 -9.23 17.47 8.50
C GLU A 171 -10.39 17.83 7.57
N LYS A 172 -10.08 18.54 6.49
CA LYS A 172 -11.03 18.88 5.43
C LYS A 172 -10.59 18.24 4.14
N ALA A 173 -11.50 17.45 3.55
CA ALA A 173 -11.30 16.96 2.20
C ALA A 173 -11.25 18.15 1.22
N ILE A 174 -10.52 17.98 0.11
CA ILE A 174 -10.53 18.93 -1.00
C ILE A 174 -11.98 19.14 -1.49
N GLY A 175 -12.32 20.38 -1.84
CA GLY A 175 -13.66 20.75 -2.32
C GLY A 175 -13.92 20.36 -3.78
N GLU A 176 -13.18 19.39 -4.32
CA GLU A 176 -13.25 18.99 -5.71
C GLU A 176 -14.29 17.88 -5.90
N LYS A 177 -15.14 18.03 -6.91
CA LYS A 177 -16.09 16.99 -7.33
C LYS A 177 -15.67 16.50 -8.71
N GLN A 178 -15.13 15.29 -8.75
CA GLN A 178 -14.62 14.68 -9.96
C GLN A 178 -15.07 13.21 -10.05
N ASP A 179 -15.43 12.78 -11.26
CA ASP A 179 -15.50 11.36 -11.59
C ASP A 179 -14.08 10.84 -11.87
N LEU A 180 -13.63 9.88 -11.08
CA LEU A 180 -12.29 9.30 -11.18
C LEU A 180 -12.22 8.15 -12.19
N GLY A 181 -13.36 7.75 -12.76
CA GLY A 181 -13.47 6.62 -13.65
C GLY A 181 -13.18 5.28 -12.95
N LEU A 182 -12.78 4.28 -13.75
CA LEU A 182 -12.43 2.97 -13.23
C LEU A 182 -11.11 3.02 -12.47
N MET A 183 -11.13 2.51 -11.25
CA MET A 183 -9.95 2.37 -10.41
C MET A 183 -9.85 0.96 -9.85
N LEU A 184 -8.63 0.49 -9.61
CA LEU A 184 -8.41 -0.78 -8.92
C LEU A 184 -9.03 -0.71 -7.52
N TRP A 185 -9.97 -1.61 -7.25
CA TRP A 185 -10.57 -1.76 -5.93
C TRP A 185 -9.63 -2.50 -4.98
N ASP A 186 -9.44 -3.80 -5.21
CA ASP A 186 -8.52 -4.66 -4.47
C ASP A 186 -8.11 -5.87 -5.32
N ILE A 187 -7.05 -6.55 -4.91
CA ILE A 187 -6.64 -7.82 -5.50
C ILE A 187 -7.39 -8.94 -4.77
N ALA A 188 -8.06 -9.80 -5.52
CA ALA A 188 -8.71 -10.96 -4.97
C ALA A 188 -7.67 -12.04 -4.65
N PHE A 189 -7.40 -12.27 -3.37
CA PHE A 189 -6.56 -13.36 -2.91
C PHE A 189 -7.43 -14.59 -2.69
N ARG A 190 -7.07 -15.72 -3.31
CA ARG A 190 -7.64 -17.02 -2.95
C ARG A 190 -6.89 -17.51 -1.72
N SER A 191 -7.60 -17.66 -0.60
CA SER A 191 -7.12 -18.23 0.65
C SER A 191 -7.26 -19.73 0.68
#